data_AF-A0A973DNU6-F1
#
_entry.id   AF-A0A973DNU6-F1
#
_cell.length_a   1.000
_cell.length_b   1.000
_cell.length_c   1.000
_cell.angle_alpha   90.00
_cell.angle_beta   90.00
_cell.angle_gamma   90.00
#
_symmetry.space_group_name_H-M   'P 1'
#
loop_
_entity.id
_entity.type
_entity.pdbx_description
1 polymer ?
#
loop_
_entity_poly.entity_id
_entity_poly.type
_entity_poly.pdbx_seq_one_letter_code
_entity_poly.pdbx_strand_id
1 'polypeptide(L)'
;MFECVIATLKEFGLNDKTLAGELAMTAVLHTHTRRLDYHPHCHVIIPGGAIDKKRRQWRKVKNKYLFNEFSLAKVFRAKMIDALNKAKLSLPFAAPKKWVVDCRHVGQGKPALKYLSRYLYRGVLSNKAIKSHRNGMVTFEYIDSDTNKVARRQLTGADFCWHILQHVLPKGFRRVRDYGFVHGNAKKWLGLIQLLLHMIITPVIPRERPKFICSACQGEMNIVAFIPNRQRTTKVALTLSA
;
A
#
# COMPACT_ATOMS: atom_id res chain seq x y z
N MET A 1 -10.69 -8.14 -0.21
CA MET A 1 -10.37 -6.81 0.37
C MET A 1 -9.99 -5.77 -0.67
N PHE A 2 -8.81 -5.84 -1.32
CA PHE A 2 -8.42 -4.84 -2.33
C PHE A 2 -9.50 -4.65 -3.40
N GLU A 3 -10.01 -5.74 -3.97
CA GLU A 3 -11.07 -5.68 -4.98
C GLU A 3 -12.30 -4.92 -4.51
N CYS A 4 -12.80 -5.20 -3.30
CA CYS A 4 -13.94 -4.49 -2.73
C CYS A 4 -13.65 -3.00 -2.52
N VAL A 5 -12.48 -2.64 -1.98
CA VAL A 5 -12.06 -1.24 -1.79
C VAL A 5 -12.04 -0.49 -3.12
N ILE A 6 -11.38 -1.07 -4.12
CA ILE A 6 -11.19 -0.43 -5.43
C ILE A 6 -12.50 -0.38 -6.21
N ALA A 7 -13.34 -1.43 -6.13
CA ALA A 7 -14.66 -1.43 -6.75
C ALA A 7 -15.55 -0.34 -6.16
N THR A 8 -15.58 -0.20 -4.83
CA THR A 8 -16.32 0.89 -4.16
C THR A 8 -15.84 2.25 -4.65
N LEU A 9 -14.53 2.51 -4.62
CA LEU A 9 -14.00 3.82 -5.01
C LEU A 9 -14.24 4.14 -6.50
N LYS A 10 -14.05 3.15 -7.39
CA LYS A 10 -14.32 3.34 -8.83
C LYS A 10 -15.79 3.67 -9.09
N GLU A 11 -16.71 2.95 -8.44
CA GLU A 11 -18.15 3.21 -8.56
C GLU A 11 -18.51 4.62 -8.09
N PHE A 12 -17.96 5.07 -6.96
CA PHE A 12 -18.17 6.42 -6.46
C PHE A 12 -17.61 7.49 -7.41
N GLY A 13 -16.42 7.28 -7.97
CA GLY A 13 -15.83 8.22 -8.93
C GLY A 13 -16.63 8.35 -10.23
N LEU A 14 -17.18 7.25 -10.72
CA LEU A 14 -18.02 7.23 -11.93
C LEU A 14 -19.41 7.85 -11.68
N ASN A 15 -20.01 7.59 -10.52
CA ASN A 15 -21.36 8.05 -10.19
C ASN A 15 -21.40 9.47 -9.59
N ASP A 16 -20.25 10.04 -9.23
CA ASP A 16 -20.19 11.41 -8.75
C ASP A 16 -20.51 12.41 -9.87
N LYS A 17 -21.41 13.36 -9.60
CA LYS A 17 -21.90 14.34 -10.58
C LYS A 17 -20.79 15.26 -11.11
N THR A 18 -19.73 15.49 -10.33
CA THR A 18 -18.64 16.40 -10.67
C THR A 18 -17.46 15.66 -11.31
N LEU A 19 -17.04 14.56 -10.69
CA LEU A 19 -15.92 13.75 -11.14
C LEU A 19 -16.27 12.90 -12.35
N ALA A 20 -17.44 12.26 -12.37
CA ALA A 20 -18.00 11.49 -13.48
C ALA A 20 -16.93 10.76 -14.33
N GLY A 21 -16.00 10.06 -13.68
CA GLY A 21 -14.74 9.67 -14.31
C GLY A 21 -13.96 8.63 -13.54
N GLU A 22 -12.91 8.12 -14.17
CA GLU A 22 -12.05 7.11 -13.57
C GLU A 22 -11.07 7.72 -12.57
N LEU A 23 -11.13 7.25 -11.33
CA LEU A 23 -10.13 7.57 -10.32
C LEU A 23 -8.84 6.80 -10.57
N ALA A 24 -7.73 7.41 -10.18
CA ALA A 24 -6.49 6.70 -9.92
C ALA A 24 -6.21 6.65 -8.43
N MET A 25 -5.49 5.62 -7.99
CA MET A 25 -5.21 5.45 -6.58
C MET A 25 -4.05 4.50 -6.32
N THR A 26 -3.33 4.73 -5.22
CA THR A 26 -2.35 3.80 -4.66
C THR A 26 -2.92 3.27 -3.35
N ALA A 27 -3.11 1.96 -3.26
CA ALA A 27 -3.67 1.29 -2.10
C ALA A 27 -2.60 0.46 -1.38
N VAL A 28 -2.55 0.55 -0.05
CA VAL A 28 -1.61 -0.15 0.82
C VAL A 28 -2.39 -0.96 1.84
N LEU A 29 -2.14 -2.28 1.87
CA LEU A 29 -2.67 -3.15 2.91
C LEU A 29 -1.87 -3.01 4.20
N HIS A 30 -2.58 -2.88 5.30
CA HIS A 30 -2.06 -2.86 6.65
C HIS A 30 -2.84 -3.88 7.49
N THR A 31 -2.18 -4.62 8.39
CA THR A 31 -2.78 -5.81 9.05
C THR A 31 -2.78 -5.76 10.58
N HIS A 32 -2.33 -4.67 11.17
CA HIS A 32 -2.05 -4.58 12.60
C HIS A 32 -2.49 -3.27 13.21
N THR A 33 -2.75 -3.27 14.51
CA THR A 33 -2.81 -2.06 15.33
C THR A 33 -1.42 -1.72 15.87
N ARG A 34 -1.26 -0.54 16.48
CA ARG A 34 -0.05 -0.20 17.24
C ARG A 34 0.21 -1.16 18.41
N ARG A 35 -0.83 -1.83 18.89
CA ARG A 35 -0.79 -2.84 19.96
C ARG A 35 -0.47 -4.26 19.44
N LEU A 36 -0.25 -4.43 18.13
CA LEU A 36 -0.07 -5.73 17.42
C LEU A 36 -1.31 -6.62 17.34
N ASP A 37 -2.50 -6.06 17.55
CA ASP A 37 -3.74 -6.80 17.30
C ASP A 37 -4.00 -6.91 15.81
N TYR A 38 -4.56 -8.04 15.36
CA TYR A 38 -4.88 -8.25 13.95
C TYR A 38 -6.00 -7.32 13.50
N HIS A 39 -5.68 -6.43 12.56
CA HIS A 39 -6.57 -5.37 12.11
C HIS A 39 -6.34 -5.05 10.62
N PRO A 40 -6.80 -5.93 9.71
CA PRO A 40 -6.68 -5.70 8.27
C PRO A 40 -7.48 -4.48 7.81
N HIS A 41 -6.79 -3.50 7.24
CA HIS A 41 -7.35 -2.29 6.62
C HIS A 41 -6.51 -1.83 5.42
N CYS A 42 -7.11 -1.04 4.54
CA CYS A 42 -6.39 -0.45 3.41
C CYS A 42 -6.29 1.06 3.59
N HIS A 43 -5.09 1.61 3.46
CA HIS A 43 -4.93 3.04 3.20
C HIS A 43 -4.90 3.27 1.70
N VAL A 44 -5.64 4.28 1.22
CA VAL A 44 -5.72 4.60 -0.20
C VAL A 44 -5.42 6.08 -0.39
N ILE A 45 -4.42 6.39 -1.22
CA ILE A 45 -4.16 7.75 -1.70
C ILE A 45 -4.81 7.90 -3.06
N ILE A 46 -5.64 8.92 -3.20
CA ILE A 46 -6.38 9.24 -4.42
C ILE A 46 -5.97 10.67 -4.81
N PRO A 47 -5.48 10.91 -6.05
CA PRO A 47 -5.31 12.26 -6.56
C PRO A 47 -6.63 13.04 -6.51
N GLY A 48 -6.56 14.36 -6.35
CA GLY A 48 -7.74 15.25 -6.23
C GLY A 48 -8.54 15.44 -7.52
N GLY A 49 -8.75 14.38 -8.30
CA GLY A 49 -9.57 14.39 -9.51
C GLY A 49 -9.64 13.03 -10.18
N ALA A 50 -10.42 12.98 -11.25
CA ALA A 50 -10.69 11.81 -12.07
C ALA A 50 -10.42 12.13 -13.55
N ILE A 51 -10.23 11.09 -14.35
CA ILE A 51 -10.12 11.23 -15.80
C ILE A 51 -11.42 10.82 -16.50
N ASP A 52 -11.94 11.73 -17.32
CA ASP A 52 -12.96 11.41 -18.32
C ASP A 52 -12.23 10.94 -19.57
N LYS A 53 -12.15 9.62 -19.75
CA LYS A 53 -11.43 9.03 -20.90
C LYS A 53 -12.09 9.34 -22.24
N LYS A 54 -13.43 9.47 -22.27
CA LYS A 54 -14.17 9.74 -23.51
C LYS A 54 -13.86 11.15 -24.01
N ARG A 55 -13.86 12.13 -23.09
CA ARG A 55 -13.58 13.52 -23.42
C ARG A 55 -12.09 13.88 -23.35
N ARG A 56 -11.24 12.98 -22.84
CA ARG A 56 -9.82 13.21 -22.57
C ARG A 56 -9.60 14.41 -21.64
N GLN A 57 -10.42 14.52 -20.59
CA GLN A 57 -10.46 15.67 -19.69
C GLN A 57 -10.08 15.29 -18.26
N TRP A 58 -9.35 16.19 -17.59
CA TRP A 58 -9.15 16.13 -16.15
C TRP A 58 -10.33 16.78 -15.42
N ARG A 59 -10.97 16.03 -14.52
CA ARG A 59 -12.07 16.52 -13.69
C ARG A 59 -11.61 16.63 -12.25
N LYS A 60 -11.44 17.86 -11.78
CA LYS A 60 -10.94 18.17 -10.43
C LYS A 60 -12.05 18.02 -9.40
N VAL A 61 -11.72 17.52 -8.21
CA VAL A 61 -12.60 17.58 -7.04
C VAL A 61 -12.83 19.05 -6.68
N LYS A 62 -14.09 19.46 -6.51
CA LYS A 62 -14.44 20.86 -6.19
C LYS A 62 -13.97 21.28 -4.78
N ASN A 63 -14.12 20.37 -3.81
CA ASN A 63 -13.91 20.67 -2.40
C ASN A 63 -12.74 19.86 -1.81
N LYS A 64 -12.40 20.12 -0.55
CA LYS A 64 -11.43 19.33 0.22
C LYS A 64 -12.02 18.03 0.78
N TYR A 65 -13.11 17.53 0.19
CA TYR A 65 -13.77 16.31 0.61
C TYR A 65 -14.16 15.51 -0.63
N LEU A 66 -13.65 14.28 -0.72
CA LEU A 66 -13.80 13.47 -1.92
C LEU A 66 -15.16 12.79 -1.96
N PHE A 67 -15.50 11.99 -0.95
CA PHE A 67 -16.77 11.28 -0.86
C PHE A 67 -17.26 11.21 0.59
N ASN A 68 -18.57 11.07 0.76
CA ASN A 68 -19.17 10.80 2.06
C ASN A 68 -18.67 9.45 2.62
N GLU A 69 -18.02 9.50 3.77
CA GLU A 69 -17.35 8.35 4.37
C GLU A 69 -18.33 7.29 4.92
N PHE A 70 -19.51 7.70 5.38
CA PHE A 70 -20.56 6.77 5.81
C PHE A 70 -21.11 5.98 4.63
N SER A 71 -21.33 6.64 3.50
CA SER A 71 -21.74 5.97 2.25
C SER A 71 -20.66 5.02 1.75
N LEU A 72 -19.39 5.43 1.77
CA LEU A 72 -18.26 4.56 1.42
C LEU A 72 -18.23 3.32 2.33
N ALA A 73 -18.34 3.50 3.65
CA ALA A 73 -18.32 2.40 4.60
C ALA A 73 -19.49 1.42 4.39
N LYS A 74 -20.70 1.93 4.13
CA LYS A 74 -21.89 1.11 3.85
C LYS A 74 -21.70 0.25 2.60
N VAL A 75 -21.28 0.86 1.48
CA VAL A 75 -21.08 0.15 0.21
C VAL A 75 -19.90 -0.81 0.27
N PHE A 76 -18.79 -0.40 0.88
CA PHE A 76 -17.64 -1.28 1.11
C PHE A 76 -18.00 -2.51 1.93
N ARG A 77 -18.74 -2.33 3.05
CA ARG A 77 -19.21 -3.44 3.87
C ARG A 77 -20.08 -4.41 3.06
N ALA A 78 -21.03 -3.89 2.28
CA ALA A 78 -21.88 -4.72 1.44
C ALA A 78 -21.06 -5.55 0.43
N LYS A 79 -20.13 -4.92 -0.29
CA LYS A 79 -19.25 -5.61 -1.25
C LYS A 79 -18.32 -6.63 -0.59
N MET A 80 -17.84 -6.37 0.62
CA MET A 80 -17.00 -7.32 1.37
C MET A 80 -17.79 -8.54 1.82
N ILE A 81 -19.00 -8.35 2.34
CA ILE A 81 -19.87 -9.45 2.75
C ILE A 81 -20.26 -10.31 1.54
N ASP A 82 -20.64 -9.67 0.43
CA ASP A 82 -20.93 -10.37 -0.82
C ASP A 82 -19.74 -11.20 -1.32
N ALA A 83 -18.54 -10.62 -1.32
CA ALA A 83 -17.32 -11.32 -1.72
C ALA A 83 -16.98 -12.51 -0.78
N LEU A 84 -17.19 -12.37 0.53
CA LEU A 84 -16.98 -13.45 1.49
C LEU A 84 -17.99 -14.58 1.28
N ASN A 85 -19.27 -14.26 1.10
CA ASN A 85 -20.31 -15.24 0.82
C ASN A 85 -20.01 -16.03 -0.47
N LYS A 86 -19.58 -15.34 -1.54
CA LYS A 86 -19.16 -15.98 -2.80
C LYS A 86 -17.95 -16.89 -2.62
N ALA A 87 -17.02 -16.51 -1.74
CA ALA A 87 -15.87 -17.33 -1.38
C ALA A 87 -16.21 -18.45 -0.38
N LYS A 88 -17.48 -18.59 0.04
CA LYS A 88 -17.93 -19.51 1.09
C LYS A 88 -17.18 -19.32 2.42
N LEU A 89 -16.84 -18.07 2.73
CA LEU A 89 -16.19 -17.67 3.97
C LEU A 89 -17.18 -16.91 4.85
N SER A 90 -17.20 -17.20 6.14
CA SER A 90 -17.95 -16.42 7.11
C SER A 90 -17.17 -15.18 7.56
N LEU A 91 -17.89 -14.14 7.98
CA LEU A 91 -17.26 -13.10 8.77
C LEU A 91 -16.71 -13.71 10.07
N PRO A 92 -15.49 -13.32 10.50
CA PRO A 92 -15.00 -13.75 11.80
C PRO A 92 -15.94 -13.23 12.90
N PHE A 93 -16.14 -14.04 13.94
CA PHE A 93 -17.05 -13.71 15.06
C PHE A 93 -16.77 -12.34 15.70
N ALA A 94 -15.50 -11.91 15.67
CA ALA A 94 -15.06 -10.62 16.19
C ALA A 94 -15.22 -9.44 15.21
N ALA A 95 -15.87 -9.61 14.05
CA ALA A 95 -16.06 -8.53 13.10
C ALA A 95 -16.98 -7.43 13.68
N PRO A 96 -16.58 -6.15 13.66
CA PRO A 96 -17.40 -5.08 14.22
C PRO A 96 -18.70 -4.92 13.41
N LYS A 97 -19.80 -4.62 14.11
CA LYS A 97 -21.09 -4.33 13.47
C LYS A 97 -21.03 -3.06 12.62
N LYS A 98 -20.37 -2.02 13.12
CA LYS A 98 -20.15 -0.74 12.44
C LYS A 98 -18.80 -0.74 11.74
N TRP A 99 -18.81 -0.50 10.45
CA TRP A 99 -17.59 -0.37 9.64
C TRP A 99 -17.31 1.11 9.42
N VAL A 100 -16.04 1.49 9.39
CA VAL A 100 -15.61 2.89 9.31
C VAL A 100 -14.70 3.06 8.09
N VAL A 101 -14.89 4.16 7.40
CA VAL A 101 -13.97 4.72 6.41
C VAL A 101 -13.65 6.13 6.90
N ASP A 102 -12.39 6.54 6.74
CA ASP A 102 -11.93 7.89 7.07
C ASP A 102 -11.46 8.56 5.78
N CYS A 103 -12.11 9.66 5.40
CA CYS A 103 -11.82 10.37 4.16
C CYS A 103 -11.27 11.77 4.44
N ARG A 104 -9.95 11.92 4.33
CA ARG A 104 -9.24 13.18 4.66
C ARG A 104 -8.53 13.79 3.46
N HIS A 105 -8.59 15.12 3.36
CA HIS A 105 -7.76 15.88 2.43
C HIS A 105 -6.36 16.10 3.00
N VAL A 106 -5.35 15.71 2.22
CA VAL A 106 -3.93 15.69 2.63
C VAL A 106 -3.07 16.71 1.86
N GLY A 107 -3.69 17.70 1.21
CA GLY A 107 -3.00 18.75 0.46
C GLY A 107 -2.23 18.19 -0.75
N GLN A 108 -0.96 18.59 -0.90
CA GLN A 108 -0.09 18.16 -2.00
C GLN A 108 0.30 16.67 -1.96
N GLY A 109 -0.15 15.90 -0.96
CA GLY A 109 0.07 14.46 -0.88
C GLY A 109 1.46 14.04 -0.37
N LYS A 110 2.48 14.92 -0.38
CA LYS A 110 3.82 14.61 0.20
C LYS A 110 3.73 14.06 1.64
N PRO A 111 2.93 14.64 2.56
CA PRO A 111 2.79 14.08 3.90
C PRO A 111 2.15 12.68 3.90
N ALA A 112 1.14 12.45 3.07
CA ALA A 112 0.48 11.14 2.95
C ALA A 112 1.42 10.08 2.37
N LEU A 113 2.21 10.43 1.35
CA LEU A 113 3.24 9.55 0.79
C LEU A 113 4.34 9.23 1.83
N LYS A 114 4.79 10.22 2.61
CA LYS A 114 5.76 10.01 3.70
C LYS A 114 5.17 9.15 4.83
N TYR A 115 3.88 9.29 5.09
CA TYR A 115 3.17 8.46 6.06
C TYR A 115 3.08 7.01 5.56
N LEU A 116 2.63 6.79 4.33
CA LEU A 116 2.54 5.45 3.74
C LEU A 116 3.90 4.76 3.61
N SER A 117 4.93 5.49 3.20
CA SER A 117 6.27 4.89 3.04
C SER A 117 6.79 4.28 4.34
N ARG A 118 6.48 4.88 5.50
CA ARG A 118 6.83 4.30 6.80
C ARG A 118 6.23 2.91 7.01
N TYR A 119 5.01 2.66 6.53
CA TYR A 119 4.35 1.35 6.63
C TYR A 119 4.86 0.31 5.62
N LEU A 120 5.55 0.76 4.57
CA LEU A 120 6.17 -0.13 3.60
C LEU A 120 7.51 -0.65 4.11
N TYR A 121 8.31 0.23 4.73
CA TYR A 121 9.69 -0.08 5.09
C TYR A 121 9.89 -0.49 6.54
N ARG A 122 8.99 -0.11 7.45
CA ARG A 122 9.08 -0.52 8.85
C ARG A 122 8.32 -1.83 9.04
N GLY A 123 8.94 -2.76 9.76
CA GLY A 123 8.27 -3.96 10.25
C GLY A 123 7.12 -3.61 11.21
N VAL A 124 6.38 -4.62 11.65
CA VAL A 124 5.20 -4.43 12.51
C VAL A 124 5.52 -3.88 13.90
N LEU A 125 6.74 -4.12 14.37
CA LEU A 125 7.27 -3.61 15.61
C LEU A 125 8.73 -3.20 15.37
N SER A 126 9.17 -2.09 15.93
CA SER A 126 10.58 -1.71 15.90
C SER A 126 11.35 -2.39 17.04
N ASN A 127 12.60 -2.79 16.82
CA ASN A 127 13.42 -3.40 17.88
C ASN A 127 13.53 -2.53 19.13
N LYS A 128 13.61 -1.18 18.97
CA LYS A 128 13.64 -0.21 20.08
C LYS A 128 12.36 -0.18 20.94
N ALA A 129 11.26 -0.71 20.40
CA ALA A 129 9.99 -0.79 21.12
C ALA A 129 9.96 -2.00 22.06
N ILE A 130 10.77 -3.03 21.83
CA ILE A 130 10.91 -4.17 22.76
C ILE A 130 11.76 -3.69 23.94
N LYS A 131 11.19 -3.72 25.14
CA LYS A 131 11.83 -3.17 26.36
C LYS A 131 12.42 -4.26 27.25
N SER A 132 11.80 -5.43 27.30
CA SER A 132 12.33 -6.54 28.09
C SER A 132 11.87 -7.89 27.57
N HIS A 133 12.70 -8.90 27.81
CA HIS A 133 12.38 -10.32 27.68
C HIS A 133 12.91 -11.03 28.93
N ARG A 134 12.03 -11.38 29.86
CA ARG A 134 12.38 -12.05 31.12
C ARG A 134 11.28 -13.04 31.50
N ASN A 135 11.66 -14.19 32.07
CA ASN A 135 10.73 -15.22 32.55
C ASN A 135 9.69 -15.65 31.49
N GLY A 136 10.12 -15.78 30.22
CA GLY A 136 9.23 -16.13 29.11
C GLY A 136 8.24 -15.05 28.68
N MET A 137 8.33 -13.84 29.25
CA MET A 137 7.46 -12.70 28.93
C MET A 137 8.23 -11.65 28.12
N VAL A 138 7.59 -11.14 27.07
CA VAL A 138 8.07 -10.03 26.25
C VAL A 138 7.23 -8.79 26.54
N THR A 139 7.89 -7.68 26.89
CA THR A 139 7.25 -6.38 27.08
C THR A 139 7.67 -5.44 25.96
N PHE A 140 6.70 -4.84 25.28
CA PHE A 140 6.94 -3.82 24.27
C PHE A 140 6.10 -2.58 24.49
N GLU A 141 6.60 -1.46 24.01
CA GLU A 141 6.02 -0.13 24.12
C GLU A 141 5.33 0.28 22.82
N TYR A 142 4.18 0.93 22.92
CA TYR A 142 3.45 1.44 21.78
C TYR A 142 2.74 2.75 22.15
N ILE A 143 2.31 3.51 21.13
CA ILE A 143 1.44 4.66 21.32
C ILE A 143 0.00 4.16 21.25
N ASP A 144 -0.74 4.33 22.34
CA ASP A 144 -2.15 4.01 22.40
C ASP A 144 -2.94 4.94 21.48
N SER A 145 -3.84 4.39 20.66
CA SER A 145 -4.47 5.18 19.59
C SER A 145 -5.64 6.04 20.08
N ASP A 146 -6.21 5.71 21.24
CA ASP A 146 -7.35 6.43 21.82
C ASP A 146 -6.85 7.57 22.71
N THR A 147 -5.84 7.29 23.54
CA THR A 147 -5.28 8.26 24.49
C THR A 147 -4.09 9.05 23.93
N ASN A 148 -3.50 8.59 22.83
CA ASN A 148 -2.26 9.12 22.24
C ASN A 148 -1.06 9.14 23.22
N LYS A 149 -1.11 8.29 24.26
CA LYS A 149 -0.06 8.16 25.28
C LYS A 149 0.79 6.93 25.04
N VAL A 150 2.00 6.95 25.59
CA VAL A 150 2.88 5.78 25.61
C VAL A 150 2.29 4.73 26.56
N ALA A 151 2.10 3.52 26.05
CA ALA A 151 1.60 2.38 26.79
C ALA A 151 2.53 1.17 26.61
N ARG A 152 2.42 0.19 27.49
CA ARG A 152 3.17 -1.07 27.42
C ARG A 152 2.21 -2.24 27.34
N ARG A 153 2.57 -3.23 26.52
CA ARG A 153 1.91 -4.52 26.46
C ARG A 153 2.93 -5.60 26.80
N GLN A 154 2.50 -6.52 27.65
CA GLN A 154 3.28 -7.70 28.00
C GLN A 154 2.54 -8.94 27.49
N LEU A 155 3.29 -9.86 26.89
CA LEU A 155 2.79 -11.12 26.33
C LEU A 155 3.75 -12.25 26.66
N THR A 156 3.28 -13.50 26.62
CA THR A 156 4.19 -14.63 26.57
C THR A 156 5.02 -14.58 25.28
N GLY A 157 6.20 -15.19 25.27
CA GLY A 157 7.02 -15.27 24.05
C GLY A 157 6.29 -15.91 22.88
N ALA A 158 5.48 -16.94 23.14
CA ALA A 158 4.66 -17.62 22.13
C ALA A 158 3.59 -16.68 21.55
N ASP A 159 2.83 -15.99 22.40
CA ASP A 159 1.79 -15.04 21.96
C ASP A 159 2.40 -13.88 21.18
N PHE A 160 3.54 -13.37 21.64
CA PHE A 160 4.28 -12.32 20.95
C PHE A 160 4.67 -12.74 19.53
N CYS A 161 5.25 -13.93 19.38
CA CYS A 161 5.57 -14.51 18.07
C CYS A 161 4.32 -14.71 17.21
N TRP A 162 3.23 -15.24 17.78
CA TRP A 162 1.96 -15.42 17.09
C TRP A 162 1.40 -14.09 16.55
N HIS A 163 1.40 -13.03 17.37
CA HIS A 163 0.98 -11.70 16.95
C HIS A 163 1.82 -11.16 15.78
N ILE A 164 3.15 -11.34 15.80
CA ILE A 164 4.01 -10.94 14.68
C ILE A 164 3.69 -11.73 13.41
N LEU A 165 3.56 -13.06 13.53
CA LEU A 165 3.36 -13.95 12.39
C LEU A 165 2.04 -13.71 11.66
N GLN A 166 0.99 -13.28 12.36
CA GLN A 166 -0.29 -12.88 11.75
C GLN A 166 -0.16 -11.73 10.73
N HIS A 167 0.97 -11.02 10.70
CA HIS A 167 1.21 -9.90 9.80
C HIS A 167 2.19 -10.21 8.66
N VAL A 168 2.67 -11.46 8.60
CA VAL A 168 3.46 -11.96 7.48
C VAL A 168 2.52 -12.26 6.33
N LEU A 169 2.73 -11.56 5.21
CA LEU A 169 1.91 -11.75 4.01
C LEU A 169 2.39 -12.99 3.23
N PRO A 170 1.48 -13.71 2.54
CA PRO A 170 1.85 -14.83 1.68
C PRO A 170 2.91 -14.43 0.64
N LYS A 171 3.78 -15.38 0.29
CA LYS A 171 4.82 -15.15 -0.72
C LYS A 171 4.19 -14.69 -2.04
N GLY A 172 4.71 -13.59 -2.59
CA GLY A 172 4.22 -13.00 -3.83
C GLY A 172 3.01 -12.07 -3.66
N PHE A 173 2.44 -11.95 -2.45
CA PHE A 173 1.35 -11.02 -2.21
C PHE A 173 1.85 -9.57 -2.27
N ARG A 174 1.34 -8.80 -3.24
CA ARG A 174 1.66 -7.36 -3.36
C ARG A 174 0.87 -6.55 -2.32
N ARG A 175 1.59 -6.07 -1.31
CA ARG A 175 1.08 -5.18 -0.24
C ARG A 175 0.65 -3.81 -0.77
N VAL A 176 1.31 -3.31 -1.82
CA VAL A 176 1.00 -2.03 -2.48
C VAL A 176 0.53 -2.28 -3.89
N ARG A 177 -0.53 -1.58 -4.28
CA ARG A 177 -1.14 -1.72 -5.61
C ARG A 177 -1.55 -0.35 -6.13
N ASP A 178 -1.16 -0.08 -7.37
CA ASP A 178 -1.52 1.13 -8.10
C ASP A 178 -2.65 0.84 -9.08
N TYR A 179 -3.56 1.80 -9.25
CA TYR A 179 -4.75 1.67 -10.09
C TYR A 179 -5.01 2.95 -10.89
N GLY A 180 -5.72 2.81 -12.00
CA GLY A 180 -6.01 3.95 -12.90
C GLY A 180 -4.72 4.48 -13.55
N PHE A 181 -4.63 5.79 -13.72
CA PHE A 181 -3.48 6.42 -14.39
C PHE A 181 -2.18 6.42 -13.56
N VAL A 182 -2.21 6.04 -12.28
CA VAL A 182 -0.98 5.84 -11.49
C VAL A 182 -0.37 4.43 -11.69
N HIS A 183 -1.09 3.52 -12.34
CA HIS A 183 -0.57 2.19 -12.62
C HIS A 183 0.51 2.22 -13.72
N GLY A 184 1.55 1.39 -13.60
CA GLY A 184 2.71 1.38 -14.50
C GLY A 184 2.38 1.15 -15.99
N ASN A 185 1.25 0.52 -16.31
CA ASN A 185 0.79 0.30 -17.69
C ASN A 185 -0.02 1.48 -18.26
N ALA A 186 -0.32 2.50 -17.46
CA ALA A 186 -1.16 3.63 -17.85
C ALA A 186 -0.35 4.86 -18.29
N LYS A 187 0.89 4.67 -18.75
CA LYS A 187 1.83 5.76 -19.11
C LYS A 187 1.24 6.79 -20.06
N LYS A 188 0.44 6.37 -21.05
CA LYS A 188 -0.24 7.27 -21.99
C LYS A 188 -1.21 8.23 -21.28
N TRP A 189 -2.00 7.72 -20.34
CA TRP A 189 -2.95 8.52 -19.56
C TRP A 189 -2.22 9.41 -18.54
N LEU A 190 -1.18 8.89 -17.90
CA LEU A 190 -0.34 9.68 -17.02
C LEU A 190 0.28 10.89 -17.75
N GLY A 191 0.84 10.66 -18.94
CA GLY A 191 1.41 11.72 -19.78
C GLY A 191 0.38 12.76 -20.20
N LEU A 192 -0.82 12.33 -20.62
CA LEU A 192 -1.91 13.26 -20.93
C LEU A 192 -2.27 14.14 -19.72
N ILE A 193 -2.42 13.54 -18.53
CA ILE A 193 -2.77 14.28 -17.32
C ILE A 193 -1.67 15.27 -16.93
N GLN A 194 -0.41 14.86 -17.05
CA GLN A 194 0.73 15.75 -16.80
C GLN A 194 0.71 16.96 -17.74
N LEU A 195 0.38 16.77 -19.02
CA LEU A 195 0.19 17.85 -19.99
C LEU A 195 -0.99 18.76 -19.62
N LEU A 196 -2.18 18.18 -19.36
CA LEU A 196 -3.39 18.94 -19.00
C LEU A 196 -3.22 19.78 -17.72
N LEU A 197 -2.40 19.29 -16.79
CA LEU A 197 -2.12 19.95 -15.52
C LEU A 197 -0.88 20.85 -15.57
N HIS A 198 -0.25 21.00 -16.75
CA HIS A 198 0.99 21.77 -16.92
C HIS A 198 2.08 21.38 -15.91
N MET A 199 2.20 20.08 -15.64
CA MET A 199 3.15 19.55 -14.67
C MET A 199 4.57 19.63 -15.21
N ILE A 200 5.43 20.38 -14.52
CA ILE A 200 6.87 20.37 -14.77
C ILE A 200 7.47 19.11 -14.12
N ILE A 201 7.90 18.17 -14.94
CA ILE A 201 8.56 16.95 -14.48
C ILE A 201 10.06 17.20 -14.56
N THR A 202 10.72 17.35 -13.42
CA THR A 202 12.18 17.38 -13.38
C THR A 202 12.70 16.03 -13.86
N PRO A 203 13.59 15.98 -14.87
CA PRO A 203 14.18 14.73 -15.30
C PRO A 203 14.90 14.10 -14.11
N VAL A 204 14.54 12.85 -13.81
CA VAL A 204 15.25 12.09 -12.77
C VAL A 204 16.63 11.79 -13.32
N ILE A 205 17.67 12.33 -12.70
CA ILE A 205 19.05 12.00 -13.04
C ILE A 205 19.20 10.50 -12.79
N PRO A 206 19.47 9.69 -13.83
CA PRO A 206 19.65 8.27 -13.66
C PRO A 206 20.83 8.05 -12.72
N ARG A 207 20.59 7.33 -11.62
CA ARG A 207 21.70 6.88 -10.78
C ARG A 207 22.48 5.84 -11.57
N GLU A 208 23.78 6.05 -11.69
CA GLU A 208 24.67 5.02 -12.23
C GLU A 208 24.48 3.74 -11.41
N ARG A 209 24.20 2.64 -12.11
CA ARG A 209 24.09 1.35 -11.46
C ARG A 209 25.50 0.93 -11.04
N PRO A 210 25.69 0.37 -9.83
CA PRO A 210 26.95 -0.24 -9.47
C PRO A 210 27.35 -1.24 -10.56
N LYS A 211 28.58 -1.09 -11.05
CA LYS A 211 29.12 -2.02 -12.04
C LYS A 211 29.44 -3.33 -11.33
N PHE A 212 29.18 -4.45 -11.98
CA PHE A 212 29.62 -5.73 -11.47
C PHE A 212 31.14 -5.81 -11.68
N ILE A 213 31.87 -6.01 -10.59
CA ILE A 213 33.33 -6.12 -10.63
C ILE A 213 33.70 -7.59 -10.53
N CYS A 214 34.60 -8.04 -11.39
CA CYS A 214 35.14 -9.40 -11.30
C CYS A 214 36.02 -9.55 -10.08
N SER A 215 35.75 -10.55 -9.24
CA SER A 215 36.55 -10.81 -8.04
C SER A 215 38.00 -11.17 -8.34
N ALA A 216 38.32 -11.68 -9.53
CA ALA A 216 39.67 -12.10 -9.92
C ALA A 216 40.52 -10.96 -10.47
N CYS A 217 40.05 -10.24 -11.50
CA CYS A 217 40.85 -9.20 -12.17
C CYS A 217 40.41 -7.76 -11.87
N GLN A 218 39.36 -7.57 -11.05
CA GLN A 218 38.78 -6.26 -10.75
C GLN A 218 38.23 -5.48 -11.97
N GLY A 219 38.12 -6.15 -13.13
CA GLY A 219 37.54 -5.58 -14.34
C GLY A 219 36.02 -5.46 -14.27
N GLU A 220 35.48 -4.52 -15.05
CA GLU A 220 34.04 -4.32 -15.19
C GLU A 220 33.40 -5.47 -16.00
N MET A 221 32.32 -6.05 -15.46
CA MET A 221 31.60 -7.15 -16.08
C MET A 221 30.30 -6.67 -16.72
N ASN A 222 29.99 -7.24 -17.88
CA ASN A 222 28.75 -6.97 -18.62
C ASN A 222 27.74 -8.11 -18.42
N ILE A 223 26.46 -7.75 -18.27
CA ILE A 223 25.37 -8.73 -18.24
C ILE A 223 25.06 -9.11 -19.69
N VAL A 224 25.41 -10.33 -20.09
CA VAL A 224 25.17 -10.84 -21.45
C VAL A 224 23.85 -11.60 -21.59
N ALA A 225 23.32 -12.17 -20.50
CA ALA A 225 22.07 -12.90 -20.51
C ALA A 225 21.42 -12.97 -19.13
N PHE A 226 20.09 -13.13 -19.11
CA PHE A 226 19.33 -13.55 -17.94
C PHE A 226 18.82 -14.97 -18.18
N ILE A 227 19.25 -15.93 -17.36
CA ILE A 227 18.75 -17.31 -17.46
C ILE A 227 17.46 -17.39 -16.63
N PRO A 228 16.27 -17.57 -17.26
CA PRO A 228 15.01 -17.68 -16.55
C PRO A 228 15.04 -18.94 -15.70
N ASN A 229 14.73 -18.78 -14.42
CA ASN A 229 14.94 -19.85 -13.47
C ASN A 229 13.76 -20.81 -13.42
N ARG A 230 13.94 -22.08 -13.79
CA ARG A 230 12.92 -23.12 -13.55
C ARG A 230 12.80 -23.48 -12.06
N GLN A 231 13.80 -23.20 -11.21
CA GLN A 231 13.78 -23.45 -9.77
C GLN A 231 14.50 -22.33 -8.96
N ARG A 232 13.69 -21.46 -8.34
CA ARG A 232 13.97 -20.28 -7.48
C ARG A 232 15.35 -20.12 -6.74
N THR A 233 16.47 -20.01 -7.45
CA THR A 233 17.71 -19.30 -7.00
C THR A 233 18.39 -18.59 -8.18
N THR A 234 18.22 -17.27 -8.31
CA THR A 234 18.78 -16.49 -9.43
C THR A 234 20.31 -16.51 -9.36
N LYS A 235 20.98 -17.18 -10.30
CA LYS A 235 22.42 -17.02 -10.56
C LYS A 235 22.59 -16.03 -11.71
N VAL A 236 23.42 -15.02 -11.54
CA VAL A 236 23.81 -14.07 -12.60
C VAL A 236 25.08 -14.61 -13.24
N ALA A 237 25.06 -14.86 -14.55
CA ALA A 237 26.27 -15.19 -15.29
C ALA A 237 26.92 -13.86 -15.72
N LEU A 238 28.15 -13.63 -15.26
CA LEU A 238 28.94 -12.45 -15.59
C LEU A 238 30.15 -12.91 -16.41
N THR A 239 30.45 -12.20 -17.49
CA THR A 239 31.66 -12.44 -18.30
C THR A 239 32.53 -11.19 -18.29
N LEU A 240 33.84 -11.39 -18.39
CA LEU A 240 34.83 -10.33 -18.51
C LEU A 240 34.88 -9.87 -19.96
N SER A 241 34.95 -8.56 -20.16
CA SER A 241 35.25 -7.97 -21.46
C SER A 241 36.77 -8.02 -21.66
N ALA A 242 37.22 -8.44 -22.84
CA ALA A 242 38.62 -8.34 -23.25
C ALA A 242 39.03 -6.88 -23.46
#